data_AF-A0AAD6UYI2-F1
#
_entry.id   AF-A0AAD6UYI2-F1
#
_cell.length_a   1.000
_cell.length_b   1.000
_cell.length_c   1.000
_cell.angle_alpha   90.00
_cell.angle_beta   90.00
_cell.angle_gamma   90.00
#
_symmetry.space_group_name_H-M   'P 1'
#
loop_
_entity.id
_entity.type
_entity.pdbx_description
1 polymer ?
#
loop_
_entity_poly.entity_id
_entity_poly.type
_entity_poly.pdbx_seq_one_letter_code
_entity_poly.pdbx_strand_id
1 'polypeptide(L)'
;SSPCPELLVTNSVPSDVQINEIHSFIQSAEAEISALKDHMVQVQRTLDRLESQRAELASLVKSHRGVVSTFRRLPTDILGEIFSQCLGARAHSPKALSHLVGVCARWRAIAIASPLLW
;
A
#
# COMPACT_ATOMS: atom_id res chain seq x y z
N SER A 1 30.39 -18.70 19.68
CA SER A 1 31.54 -17.96 20.23
C SER A 1 32.76 -18.19 19.34
N SER A 2 33.65 -17.20 19.20
CA SER A 2 34.84 -17.32 18.33
C SER A 2 35.82 -18.36 18.89
N PRO A 3 36.40 -19.24 18.04
CA PRO A 3 37.56 -20.02 18.44
C PRO A 3 38.76 -19.07 18.54
N CYS A 4 39.54 -19.21 19.61
CA CYS A 4 40.75 -18.42 19.88
C CYS A 4 40.53 -16.88 19.87
N PRO A 5 39.67 -16.33 20.76
CA PRO A 5 39.37 -14.88 20.77
C PRO A 5 40.59 -13.99 21.03
N GLU A 6 41.61 -14.51 21.72
CA GLU A 6 42.90 -13.85 21.98
C GLU A 6 43.64 -13.47 20.67
N LEU A 7 43.50 -14.27 19.62
CA LEU A 7 44.15 -14.01 18.32
C LEU A 7 43.45 -12.89 17.53
N LEU A 8 42.25 -12.47 17.93
CA LEU A 8 41.56 -11.34 17.31
C LEU A 8 42.08 -9.99 17.81
N VAL A 9 42.78 -9.98 18.95
CA VAL A 9 43.28 -8.76 19.61
C VAL A 9 44.80 -8.71 19.72
N THR A 10 45.49 -9.82 19.42
CA THR A 10 46.96 -9.90 19.45
C THR A 10 47.52 -10.20 18.05
N ASN A 11 48.78 -9.80 17.80
CA ASN A 11 49.51 -10.16 16.57
C ASN A 11 50.30 -11.47 16.72
N SER A 12 49.85 -12.37 17.60
CA SER A 12 50.51 -13.65 17.83
C SER A 12 50.32 -14.58 16.63
N VAL A 13 51.38 -15.30 16.25
CA VAL A 13 51.31 -16.29 15.17
C VAL A 13 50.43 -17.46 15.62
N PRO A 14 49.36 -17.80 14.88
CA PRO A 14 48.50 -18.93 15.22
C PRO A 14 49.26 -20.26 15.05
N SER A 15 48.99 -21.23 15.94
CA SER A 15 49.44 -22.62 15.75
C SER A 15 48.55 -23.36 14.75
N ASP A 16 49.06 -24.46 14.17
CA ASP A 16 48.32 -25.27 13.19
C ASP A 16 46.95 -25.76 13.71
N VAL A 17 46.85 -26.06 15.01
CA VAL A 17 45.59 -26.45 15.65
C VAL A 17 44.60 -25.29 15.63
N GLN A 18 45.04 -24.09 16.01
CA GLN A 18 44.20 -22.89 16.01
C GLN A 18 43.77 -22.51 14.59
N ILE A 19 44.66 -22.66 13.60
CA ILE A 19 44.34 -22.44 12.18
C ILE A 19 43.21 -23.37 11.74
N ASN A 20 43.29 -24.66 12.06
CA ASN A 20 42.25 -25.63 11.72
C ASN A 20 40.92 -25.34 12.43
N GLU A 21 40.95 -24.98 13.72
CA GLU A 21 39.75 -24.60 14.48
C GLU A 21 39.08 -23.35 13.88
N ILE A 22 39.86 -22.33 13.54
CA ILE A 22 39.38 -21.10 12.90
C ILE A 22 38.78 -21.41 11.53
N HIS A 23 39.43 -22.24 10.70
CA HIS A 23 38.88 -22.64 9.40
C HIS A 23 37.54 -23.37 9.53
N SER A 24 37.44 -24.35 10.44
CA SER A 24 36.20 -25.07 10.68
C SER A 24 35.08 -24.14 11.15
N PHE A 25 35.41 -23.16 12.01
CA PHE A 25 34.45 -22.16 12.47
C PHE A 25 33.99 -21.25 11.33
N ILE A 26 34.91 -20.75 10.50
CA ILE A 26 34.58 -19.92 9.34
C ILE A 26 33.64 -20.68 8.42
N GLN A 27 33.95 -21.92 8.08
CA GLN A 27 33.11 -22.74 7.20
C GLN A 27 31.70 -22.94 7.78
N SER A 28 31.58 -23.23 9.08
CA SER A 28 30.29 -23.37 9.75
C SER A 28 29.51 -22.05 9.76
N ALA A 29 30.17 -20.94 10.07
CA ALA A 29 29.56 -19.63 10.12
C ALA A 29 29.07 -19.17 8.73
N GLU A 30 29.86 -19.41 7.69
CA GLU A 30 29.47 -19.12 6.30
C GLU A 30 28.26 -19.94 5.85
N ALA A 31 28.20 -21.22 6.23
CA ALA A 31 27.04 -22.08 5.96
C ALA A 31 25.77 -21.57 6.66
N GLU A 32 25.88 -21.16 7.93
CA GLU A 32 24.78 -20.58 8.69
C GLU A 32 24.32 -19.24 8.10
N ILE A 33 25.25 -18.37 7.71
CA ILE A 33 24.96 -17.11 7.01
C ILE A 33 24.19 -17.38 5.71
N SER A 34 24.59 -18.40 4.94
CA SER A 34 23.90 -18.77 3.70
C SER A 34 22.47 -19.24 3.98
N ALA A 35 22.28 -20.12 4.96
CA ALA A 35 20.95 -20.60 5.34
C ALA A 35 20.03 -19.45 5.82
N LEU A 36 20.58 -18.51 6.61
CA LEU A 36 19.85 -17.32 7.03
C LEU A 36 19.43 -16.44 5.84
N LYS A 37 20.30 -16.24 4.85
CA LYS A 37 19.95 -15.50 3.63
C LYS A 37 18.81 -16.15 2.87
N ASP A 38 18.83 -17.48 2.71
CA ASP A 38 17.75 -18.22 2.04
C ASP A 38 16.43 -18.08 2.80
N HIS A 39 16.47 -18.16 4.13
CA HIS A 39 15.31 -17.94 4.98
C HIS A 39 14.77 -16.51 4.84
N MET A 40 15.64 -15.50 4.82
CA MET A 40 15.24 -14.10 4.60
C MET A 40 14.54 -13.92 3.25
N VAL A 41 15.06 -14.51 2.18
CA VAL A 41 14.42 -14.47 0.85
C VAL A 41 13.03 -15.11 0.89
N GLN A 42 12.88 -16.25 1.57
CA GLN A 42 11.58 -16.93 1.67
C GLN A 42 10.55 -16.14 2.48
N VAL A 43 10.98 -15.52 3.59
CA VAL A 43 10.12 -14.64 4.39
C VAL A 43 9.71 -13.42 3.57
N GLN A 44 10.64 -12.80 2.83
CA GLN A 44 10.33 -11.65 1.98
C GLN A 44 9.29 -11.99 0.91
N ARG A 45 9.44 -13.12 0.21
CA ARG A 45 8.43 -13.59 -0.77
C ARG A 45 7.05 -13.78 -0.14
N THR A 46 7.02 -14.27 1.09
CA THR A 46 5.77 -14.45 1.82
C THR A 46 5.13 -13.10 2.17
N LEU A 47 5.94 -12.13 2.60
CA LEU A 47 5.50 -10.77 2.86
C LEU A 47 4.92 -10.12 1.60
N ASP A 48 5.64 -10.16 0.48
CA ASP A 48 5.23 -9.57 -0.79
C ASP A 48 3.88 -10.13 -1.26
N ARG A 49 3.68 -11.45 -1.10
CA ARG A 49 2.41 -12.12 -1.41
C ARG A 49 1.27 -11.61 -0.53
N LEU A 50 1.49 -11.51 0.78
CA LEU A 50 0.48 -11.03 1.74
C LEU A 50 0.13 -9.56 1.50
N GLU A 51 1.12 -8.72 1.18
CA GLU A 51 0.90 -7.31 0.85
C GLU A 51 0.06 -7.16 -0.42
N SER A 52 0.33 -7.96 -1.44
CA SER A 52 -0.45 -7.99 -2.68
C SER A 52 -1.91 -8.37 -2.41
N GLN A 53 -2.14 -9.45 -1.65
CA GLN A 53 -3.49 -9.88 -1.26
C GLN A 53 -4.23 -8.80 -0.44
N ARG A 54 -3.52 -8.14 0.49
CA ARG A 54 -4.07 -7.04 1.28
C ARG A 54 -4.48 -5.88 0.38
N ALA A 55 -3.65 -5.51 -0.59
CA ALA A 55 -3.91 -4.41 -1.51
C ALA A 55 -5.13 -4.69 -2.41
N GLU A 56 -5.25 -5.90 -2.94
CA GLU A 56 -6.41 -6.34 -3.73
C GLU A 56 -7.71 -6.25 -2.92
N LEU A 57 -7.71 -6.81 -1.70
CA LEU A 57 -8.89 -6.76 -0.82
C LEU A 57 -9.25 -5.33 -0.44
N ALA A 58 -8.26 -4.48 -0.14
CA ALA A 58 -8.51 -3.08 0.18
C ALA A 58 -9.15 -2.33 -1.00
N SER A 59 -8.70 -2.60 -2.23
CA SER A 59 -9.30 -2.05 -3.45
C SER A 59 -10.75 -2.51 -3.64
N LEU A 60 -11.01 -3.80 -3.42
CA LEU A 60 -12.36 -4.37 -3.51
C LEU A 60 -13.31 -3.74 -2.49
N VAL A 61 -12.87 -3.63 -1.24
CA VAL A 61 -13.63 -3.00 -0.16
C VAL A 61 -13.91 -1.53 -0.48
N LYS A 62 -12.91 -0.77 -0.95
CA LYS A 62 -13.08 0.64 -1.34
C LYS A 62 -14.14 0.79 -2.43
N SER A 63 -14.10 -0.08 -3.44
CA SER A 63 -15.06 -0.06 -4.55
C SER A 63 -16.49 -0.33 -4.07
N HIS A 64 -16.68 -1.35 -3.24
CA HIS A 64 -18.00 -1.70 -2.69
C HIS A 64 -18.53 -0.67 -1.69
N ARG A 65 -17.67 -0.09 -0.84
CA ARG A 65 -18.03 1.07 0.01
C ARG A 65 -18.53 2.23 -0.84
N GLY A 66 -17.91 2.44 -1.99
CA GLY A 66 -18.39 3.40 -2.98
C GLY A 66 -19.81 3.09 -3.44
N VAL A 67 -20.13 1.82 -3.75
CA VAL A 67 -21.45 1.38 -4.22
C VAL A 67 -22.54 1.61 -3.18
N VAL A 68 -22.29 1.25 -1.92
CA VAL A 68 -23.26 1.41 -0.83
C VAL A 68 -23.26 2.82 -0.22
N SER A 69 -22.49 3.75 -0.78
CA SER A 69 -22.43 5.11 -0.27
C SER A 69 -23.81 5.78 -0.31
N THR A 70 -24.09 6.58 0.71
CA THR A 70 -25.35 7.30 0.87
C THR A 70 -25.68 8.14 -0.37
N PHE A 71 -24.67 8.74 -1.00
CA PHE A 71 -24.83 9.53 -2.23
C PHE A 71 -25.37 8.73 -3.42
N ARG A 72 -25.05 7.43 -3.56
CA ARG A 72 -25.66 6.59 -4.60
C ARG A 72 -27.09 6.18 -4.29
N ARG A 73 -27.51 6.29 -3.02
CA ARG A 73 -28.85 5.91 -2.54
C ARG A 73 -29.80 7.10 -2.38
N LEU A 74 -29.29 8.34 -2.39
CA LEU A 74 -30.13 9.54 -2.36
C LEU A 74 -31.11 9.51 -3.55
N PRO A 75 -32.38 9.87 -3.38
CA PRO A 75 -33.30 10.12 -4.49
C PRO A 75 -32.76 11.22 -5.41
N THR A 76 -33.17 11.18 -6.68
CA THR A 76 -32.76 12.19 -7.68
C THR A 76 -33.16 13.61 -7.26
N ASP A 77 -34.37 13.77 -6.72
CA ASP A 77 -34.90 15.09 -6.34
C ASP A 77 -34.08 15.72 -5.20
N ILE A 78 -33.71 14.91 -4.20
CA ILE A 78 -32.87 15.36 -3.08
C ILE A 78 -31.46 15.73 -3.57
N LEU A 79 -30.91 14.96 -4.51
CA LEU A 79 -29.60 15.27 -5.07
C LEU A 79 -29.62 16.55 -5.93
N GLY A 80 -30.70 16.76 -6.69
CA GLY A 80 -30.93 17.99 -7.45
C GLY A 80 -31.08 19.23 -6.56
N GLU A 81 -31.82 19.10 -5.46
CA GLU A 81 -31.93 20.15 -4.44
C GLU A 81 -30.57 20.47 -3.82
N ILE A 82 -29.78 19.45 -3.44
CA ILE A 82 -28.42 19.64 -2.95
C ILE A 82 -27.56 20.39 -3.98
N PHE A 83 -27.64 20.05 -5.26
CA PHE A 83 -26.91 20.77 -6.31
C PHE A 83 -27.32 22.24 -6.40
N SER A 84 -28.64 22.52 -6.37
CA SER A 84 -29.17 23.88 -6.42
C SER A 84 -28.65 24.71 -5.23
N GLN A 85 -28.70 24.14 -4.02
CA GLN A 85 -28.21 24.79 -2.80
C GLN A 85 -26.68 24.98 -2.80
N CYS A 86 -25.92 23.99 -3.28
CA CYS A 86 -24.46 24.07 -3.36
C CYS A 86 -23.97 25.08 -4.42
N LEU A 87 -24.72 25.24 -5.50
CA LEU A 87 -24.40 26.20 -6.55
C LEU A 87 -24.88 27.61 -6.18
N GLY A 88 -26.04 27.75 -5.56
CA GLY A 88 -26.63 29.04 -5.17
C GLY A 88 -26.57 30.06 -6.30
N ALA A 89 -26.10 31.28 -6.02
CA ALA A 89 -25.92 32.33 -7.02
C ALA A 89 -24.89 32.01 -8.14
N ARG A 90 -24.10 30.94 -7.99
CA ARG A 90 -23.11 30.49 -8.99
C ARG A 90 -23.67 29.45 -9.96
N ALA A 91 -24.97 29.14 -9.92
CA ALA A 91 -25.61 28.22 -10.85
C ALA A 91 -25.35 28.60 -12.32
N HIS A 92 -25.31 29.89 -12.64
CA HIS A 92 -25.01 30.39 -13.99
C HIS A 92 -23.50 30.38 -14.34
N SER A 93 -22.61 29.93 -13.45
CA SER A 93 -21.19 29.80 -13.74
C SER A 93 -20.91 28.44 -14.43
N PRO A 94 -20.45 28.44 -15.70
CA PRO A 94 -20.14 27.20 -16.41
C PRO A 94 -19.09 26.34 -15.69
N LYS A 95 -18.19 27.00 -14.94
CA LYS A 95 -17.13 26.33 -14.14
C LYS A 95 -17.68 25.63 -12.90
N ALA A 96 -18.76 26.14 -12.31
CA ALA A 96 -19.39 25.52 -11.15
C ALA A 96 -20.22 24.30 -11.57
N LEU A 97 -20.95 24.42 -12.68
CA LEU A 97 -21.69 23.30 -13.29
C LEU A 97 -20.74 22.18 -13.76
N SER A 98 -19.60 22.54 -14.37
CA SER A 98 -18.63 21.56 -14.88
C SER A 98 -18.07 20.65 -13.78
N HIS A 99 -17.89 21.17 -12.56
CA HIS A 99 -17.47 20.36 -11.42
C HIS A 99 -18.52 19.31 -11.04
N LEU A 100 -19.82 19.64 -11.06
CA LEU A 100 -20.90 18.69 -10.74
C LEU A 100 -21.09 17.64 -11.83
N VAL A 101 -21.16 18.05 -13.10
CA VAL A 101 -21.29 17.11 -14.23
C VAL A 101 -20.03 16.26 -14.45
N GLY A 102 -18.90 16.65 -13.86
CA GLY A 102 -17.64 15.92 -13.89
C GLY A 102 -17.55 14.75 -12.89
N VAL A 103 -18.39 14.72 -11.85
CA VAL A 103 -18.28 13.72 -10.76
C VAL A 103 -18.62 12.30 -11.22
N CYS A 104 -19.79 12.10 -11.83
CA CYS A 104 -20.20 10.80 -12.38
C CYS A 104 -21.35 10.95 -13.38
N ALA A 105 -21.66 9.87 -14.12
CA ALA A 105 -22.75 9.84 -15.09
C ALA A 105 -24.12 10.18 -14.47
N ARG A 106 -24.37 9.72 -13.23
CA ARG A 106 -25.62 10.00 -12.52
C ARG A 106 -25.76 11.49 -12.17
N TRP A 107 -24.70 12.11 -11.65
CA TRP A 107 -24.70 13.54 -11.34
C TRP A 107 -24.90 14.39 -12.60
N ARG A 108 -24.29 13.98 -13.70
CA ARG A 108 -24.48 14.61 -15.01
C ARG A 108 -25.93 14.51 -15.49
N ALA A 109 -26.53 13.32 -15.43
CA ALA A 109 -27.92 13.13 -15.84
C ALA A 109 -28.89 14.01 -15.01
N ILE A 110 -28.67 14.07 -13.69
CA ILE A 110 -29.49 14.87 -12.78
C ILE A 110 -29.30 16.38 -13.06
N ALA A 111 -28.06 16.82 -13.24
CA ALA A 111 -27.78 18.22 -13.53
C ALA A 111 -28.40 18.68 -14.86
N ILE A 112 -28.37 17.85 -15.90
CA ILE A 112 -29.03 18.13 -17.20
C ILE A 112 -30.56 18.13 -17.06
N ALA A 113 -31.12 17.22 -16.27
CA ALA A 113 -32.56 17.07 -16.10
C ALA A 113 -33.20 18.12 -15.17
N SER A 114 -32.40 18.86 -14.38
CA SER A 114 -32.88 19.87 -13.43
C SER A 114 -32.92 21.27 -14.07
N PRO A 115 -34.09 21.83 -14.41
CA PRO A 115 -34.19 23.14 -15.05
C PRO A 115 -33.68 24.29 -14.17
N LEU A 116 -33.69 24.13 -12.84
CA LEU A 116 -33.20 25.12 -11.88
C LEU A 116 -31.67 25.33 -11.92
N LEU A 117 -30.95 24.54 -12.72
CA LEU A 117 -29.49 24.60 -12.87
C LEU A 117 -29.03 25.23 -14.20
N TRP A 118 -29.96 25.63 -15.08
CA TRP A 118 -29.71 26.26 -16.38
C TRP A 118 -30.45 27.59 -16.46
#